data_AF-A0AAE0SK76-F1
#
_entry.id   AF-A0AAE0SK76-F1
#
_cell.length_a   1.000
_cell.length_b   1.000
_cell.length_c   1.000
_cell.angle_alpha   90.00
_cell.angle_beta   90.00
_cell.angle_gamma   90.00
#
_symmetry.space_group_name_H-M   'P 1'
#
loop_
_entity.id
_entity.type
_entity.pdbx_description
1 polymer ?
#
loop_
_entity_poly.entity_id
_entity_poly.type
_entity_poly.pdbx_seq_one_letter_code
_entity_poly.pdbx_strand_id
1 'polypeptide(L)'
;MPTKMTHICHVIIMLVILCLRHIRCASRPNIVLLIADDLGYGDIGCYGNTTLRTTNIDKLAQGGVKMTQHLTTASMCTPSRAALMTGRYGIRSGMAAIGTVRVCVFAASICGLPSSEVTLAELAKQGGYSTAAIAFSNWTNIRGQQLFMVQ
;
A
#
# COMPACT_ATOMS: atom_id res chain seq x y z
N MET A 1 -26.07 41.12 41.08
CA MET A 1 -24.80 40.81 40.39
C MET A 1 -24.51 39.32 40.09
N PRO A 2 -25.37 38.30 40.35
CA PRO A 2 -25.04 36.89 40.04
C PRO A 2 -25.31 36.46 38.58
N THR A 3 -26.18 37.18 37.85
CA THR A 3 -26.60 36.79 36.49
C THR A 3 -25.53 36.97 35.42
N LYS A 4 -24.62 37.93 35.57
CA LYS A 4 -23.51 38.13 34.62
C LYS A 4 -22.52 36.95 34.63
N MET A 5 -22.32 36.32 35.79
CA MET A 5 -21.37 35.21 35.96
C MET A 5 -21.92 33.91 35.34
N THR A 6 -23.23 33.68 35.42
CA THR A 6 -23.88 32.56 34.74
C THR A 6 -23.81 32.68 33.22
N HIS A 7 -23.97 33.88 32.64
CA HIS A 7 -23.88 34.07 31.19
C HIS A 7 -22.46 33.80 30.66
N ILE A 8 -21.42 34.21 31.39
CA ILE A 8 -20.03 33.95 31.03
C ILE A 8 -19.75 32.43 31.00
N CYS A 9 -20.27 31.68 31.98
CA CYS A 9 -20.14 30.22 32.00
C CYS A 9 -20.79 29.55 30.79
N HIS A 10 -22.00 29.97 30.41
CA HIS A 10 -22.70 29.41 29.24
C HIS A 10 -21.97 29.70 27.93
N VAL A 11 -21.41 30.90 27.77
CA VAL A 11 -20.62 31.27 26.59
C VAL A 11 -19.34 30.43 26.50
N ILE A 12 -18.62 30.24 27.61
CA ILE A 12 -17.40 29.40 27.63
C ILE A 12 -17.74 27.94 27.30
N ILE A 13 -18.81 27.39 27.89
CA ILE A 13 -19.26 26.01 27.61
C ILE A 13 -19.65 25.86 26.13
N MET A 14 -20.38 26.82 25.57
CA MET A 14 -20.74 26.81 24.15
C MET A 14 -19.49 26.87 23.25
N LEU A 15 -18.51 27.71 23.59
CA LEU A 15 -17.26 27.84 22.83
C LEU A 15 -16.44 26.54 22.86
N VAL A 16 -16.37 25.87 24.01
CA VAL A 16 -15.70 24.57 24.18
C VAL A 16 -16.38 23.49 23.34
N ILE A 17 -17.72 23.43 23.35
CA ILE A 17 -18.49 22.48 22.52
C ILE A 17 -18.26 22.74 21.01
N LEU A 18 -18.21 24.01 20.60
CA LEU A 18 -17.95 24.38 19.21
C LEU A 18 -16.53 23.97 18.77
N CYS A 19 -15.54 24.12 19.65
CA CYS A 19 -14.15 23.78 19.39
C CYS A 19 -13.95 22.25 19.32
N LEU A 20 -14.64 21.48 20.18
CA LEU A 20 -14.63 20.02 20.15
C LEU A 20 -15.26 19.44 18.88
N ARG A 21 -16.27 20.12 18.30
CA ARG A 21 -16.84 19.74 17.00
C ARG A 21 -15.87 19.91 15.82
N HIS A 22 -14.84 20.75 15.96
CA HIS A 22 -13.93 21.09 14.86
C HIS A 22 -12.71 20.17 14.76
N ILE A 23 -12.55 19.21 15.69
CA ILE A 23 -11.62 18.10 15.56
C ILE A 23 -12.19 17.15 14.51
N ARG A 24 -12.07 17.54 13.23
CA ARG A 24 -12.30 16.63 12.12
C ARG A 24 -11.17 15.62 12.18
N CYS A 25 -11.47 14.41 12.66
CA CYS A 25 -10.64 13.25 12.40
C CYS A 25 -10.45 13.21 10.87
N ALA A 26 -9.20 13.33 10.40
CA ALA A 26 -8.91 13.17 8.98
C ALA A 26 -9.54 11.85 8.55
N SER A 27 -10.48 11.90 7.60
CA SER A 27 -11.16 10.71 7.11
C SER A 27 -10.11 9.69 6.70
N ARG A 28 -10.24 8.45 7.20
CA ARG A 28 -9.32 7.37 6.85
C ARG A 28 -9.28 7.23 5.32
N PRO A 29 -8.11 7.33 4.67
CA PRO A 29 -8.02 7.29 3.22
C PRO A 29 -8.15 5.86 2.70
N ASN A 30 -8.78 5.67 1.54
CA ASN A 30 -8.67 4.40 0.82
C ASN A 30 -7.24 4.30 0.25
N ILE A 31 -6.59 3.16 0.46
CA ILE A 31 -5.25 2.90 -0.08
C ILE A 31 -5.38 1.89 -1.22
N VAL A 32 -4.89 2.27 -2.40
CA VAL A 32 -4.88 1.42 -3.59
C VAL A 32 -3.42 1.24 -4.04
N LEU A 33 -2.92 0.02 -3.92
CA LEU A 33 -1.56 -0.33 -4.34
C LEU A 33 -1.59 -1.03 -5.71
N LEU A 34 -1.10 -0.32 -6.74
CA LEU A 34 -0.96 -0.83 -8.10
C LEU A 34 0.47 -1.35 -8.30
N ILE A 35 0.60 -2.63 -8.61
CA ILE A 35 1.89 -3.29 -8.86
C ILE A 35 1.83 -3.93 -10.24
N ALA A 36 2.64 -3.41 -11.16
CA ALA A 36 2.85 -4.02 -12.46
C ALA A 36 3.90 -5.15 -12.36
N ASP A 37 3.75 -6.19 -13.18
CA ASP A 37 4.74 -7.27 -13.32
C ASP A 37 5.67 -6.94 -14.48
N ASP A 38 6.98 -7.11 -14.27
CA ASP A 38 8.04 -6.92 -15.26
C ASP A 38 7.99 -5.58 -16.04
N LEU A 39 7.53 -4.50 -15.39
CA LEU A 39 7.52 -3.15 -15.97
C LEU A 39 8.86 -2.45 -15.78
N GLY A 40 9.52 -2.11 -16.88
CA GLY A 40 10.79 -1.40 -16.91
C GLY A 40 10.65 0.09 -16.63
N TYR A 41 11.72 0.70 -16.14
CA TYR A 41 11.78 2.15 -15.84
C TYR A 41 11.49 3.01 -17.08
N GLY A 42 11.95 2.56 -18.26
CA GLY A 42 11.78 3.27 -19.53
C GLY A 42 10.48 2.95 -20.28
N ASP A 43 9.57 2.16 -19.73
CA ASP A 43 8.35 1.74 -20.44
C ASP A 43 7.22 2.77 -20.39
N ILE A 44 7.25 3.68 -19.42
CA ILE A 44 6.16 4.62 -19.17
C ILE A 44 6.49 5.99 -19.78
N GLY A 45 5.48 6.64 -20.37
CA GLY A 45 5.62 7.93 -21.03
C GLY A 45 6.17 9.02 -20.11
N CYS A 46 5.71 9.10 -18.87
CA CYS A 46 6.21 10.06 -17.88
C CYS A 46 7.69 9.85 -17.45
N TYR A 47 8.32 8.75 -17.88
CA TYR A 47 9.75 8.47 -17.73
C TYR A 47 10.53 8.53 -19.06
N GLY A 48 9.90 8.96 -20.16
CA GLY A 48 10.54 9.24 -21.44
C GLY A 48 10.16 8.32 -22.59
N ASN A 49 9.27 7.34 -22.39
CA ASN A 49 8.81 6.49 -23.49
C ASN A 49 7.91 7.27 -24.47
N THR A 50 8.25 7.27 -25.75
CA THR A 50 7.45 7.95 -26.79
C THR A 50 6.63 6.99 -27.65
N THR A 51 6.78 5.69 -27.45
CA THR A 51 6.18 4.64 -28.29
C THR A 51 4.94 4.04 -27.64
N LEU A 52 4.98 3.81 -26.33
CA LEU A 52 3.90 3.20 -25.56
C LEU A 52 2.89 4.25 -25.07
N ARG A 53 1.60 3.91 -25.14
CA ARG A 53 0.52 4.81 -24.70
C ARG A 53 0.12 4.52 -23.25
N THR A 54 0.71 5.25 -22.31
CA THR A 54 0.45 5.11 -20.86
C THR A 54 -0.40 6.24 -20.24
N THR A 55 -1.33 6.79 -21.02
CA THR A 55 -2.05 8.05 -20.70
C THR A 55 -2.64 8.17 -19.29
N ASN A 56 -3.16 7.08 -18.70
CA ASN A 56 -3.71 7.13 -17.35
C ASN A 56 -2.60 7.21 -16.28
N ILE A 57 -1.50 6.49 -16.46
CA ILE A 57 -0.34 6.54 -15.57
C ILE A 57 0.34 7.91 -15.67
N ASP A 58 0.42 8.46 -16.89
CA ASP A 58 1.00 9.79 -17.12
C ASP A 58 0.19 10.89 -16.40
N LYS A 59 -1.15 10.81 -16.44
CA LYS A 59 -2.04 11.70 -15.67
C LYS A 59 -1.86 11.56 -14.16
N LEU A 60 -1.71 10.34 -13.66
CA LEU A 60 -1.42 10.11 -12.23
C LEU A 60 -0.08 10.74 -11.82
N ALA A 61 0.94 10.65 -12.66
CA ALA A 61 2.23 11.27 -12.41
C ALA A 61 2.18 12.81 -12.44
N GLN A 62 1.33 13.40 -13.29
CA GLN A 62 1.12 14.86 -13.34
C GLN A 62 0.39 15.41 -12.11
N GLY A 63 -0.57 14.66 -11.57
CA GLY A 63 -1.35 15.05 -10.39
C GLY A 63 -0.76 14.61 -9.05
N GLY A 64 0.39 13.94 -9.05
CA GLY A 64 0.96 13.29 -7.87
C GLY A 64 2.48 13.42 -7.78
N VAL A 65 3.09 12.52 -7.02
CA VAL A 65 4.56 12.46 -6.86
C VAL A 65 5.13 11.41 -7.81
N LYS A 66 6.07 11.83 -8.66
CA LYS A 66 6.85 10.93 -9.52
C LYS A 66 8.20 10.64 -8.87
N MET A 67 8.50 9.36 -8.65
CA MET A 67 9.77 8.92 -8.06
C MET A 67 10.79 8.59 -9.14
N THR A 68 11.90 9.33 -9.22
CA THR A 68 13.00 9.00 -10.14
C THR A 68 13.94 7.90 -9.61
N GLN A 69 13.81 7.56 -8.33
CA GLN A 69 14.61 6.51 -7.68
C GLN A 69 13.74 5.68 -6.73
N HIS A 70 12.92 4.80 -7.29
CA HIS A 70 12.14 3.80 -6.55
C HIS A 70 12.81 2.42 -6.70
N LEU A 71 13.39 1.90 -5.62
CA LEU A 71 14.21 0.70 -5.66
C LEU A 71 13.45 -0.49 -5.06
N THR A 72 13.45 -1.62 -5.79
CA THR A 72 13.05 -2.91 -5.23
C THR A 72 14.22 -3.57 -4.51
N THR A 73 13.93 -4.36 -3.49
CA THR A 73 14.95 -5.15 -2.77
C THR A 73 15.47 -6.34 -3.59
N ALA A 74 14.80 -6.71 -4.67
CA ALA A 74 15.22 -7.79 -5.56
C ALA A 74 14.61 -7.63 -6.96
N SER A 75 15.36 -8.02 -7.99
CA SER A 75 14.91 -7.99 -9.40
C SER A 75 13.99 -9.16 -9.80
N MET A 76 13.55 -9.99 -8.85
CA MET A 76 12.73 -11.18 -9.09
C MET A 76 11.39 -11.08 -8.38
N CYS A 77 10.33 -11.62 -8.98
CA CYS A 77 8.95 -11.46 -8.52
C CYS A 77 8.73 -11.88 -7.06
N THR A 78 9.17 -13.09 -6.69
CA THR A 78 8.94 -13.68 -5.36
C THR A 78 9.60 -12.86 -4.22
N PRO A 79 10.92 -12.62 -4.22
CA PRO A 79 11.55 -11.81 -3.16
C PRO A 79 11.10 -10.35 -3.16
N SER A 80 10.82 -9.75 -4.32
CA SER A 80 10.31 -8.38 -4.44
C SER A 80 8.93 -8.23 -3.78
N ARG A 81 8.00 -9.14 -4.09
CA ARG A 81 6.66 -9.17 -3.50
C ARG A 81 6.69 -9.50 -2.02
N ALA A 82 7.53 -10.45 -1.60
CA ALA A 82 7.74 -10.76 -0.19
C ALA A 82 8.18 -9.53 0.62
N ALA A 83 9.12 -8.75 0.07
CA ALA A 83 9.59 -7.54 0.73
C ALA A 83 8.54 -6.44 0.75
N LEU A 84 7.79 -6.25 -0.33
CA LEU A 84 6.68 -5.30 -0.38
C LEU A 84 5.59 -5.63 0.65
N MET A 85 5.23 -6.91 0.79
CA MET A 85 4.21 -7.35 1.73
C MET A 85 4.63 -7.18 3.19
N THR A 86 5.89 -7.44 3.51
CA THR A 86 6.37 -7.53 4.91
C THR A 86 7.14 -6.30 5.38
N GLY A 87 7.55 -5.42 4.46
CA GLY A 87 8.49 -4.34 4.74
C GLY A 87 9.90 -4.81 5.09
N ARG A 88 10.23 -6.08 4.82
CA ARG A 88 11.51 -6.73 5.20
C ARG A 88 12.22 -7.28 3.98
N TYR A 89 13.55 -7.25 3.97
CA TYR A 89 14.32 -7.93 2.92
C TYR A 89 13.90 -9.40 2.80
N GLY A 90 13.68 -9.88 1.58
CA GLY A 90 13.18 -11.24 1.33
C GLY A 90 14.03 -12.36 1.95
N ILE A 91 15.33 -12.13 2.17
CA ILE A 91 16.21 -13.08 2.88
C ILE A 91 15.76 -13.32 4.34
N ARG A 92 15.11 -12.34 4.98
CA ARG A 92 14.64 -12.45 6.37
C ARG A 92 13.41 -13.34 6.52
N SER A 93 12.63 -13.47 5.45
CA SER A 93 11.44 -14.32 5.37
C SER A 93 11.70 -15.63 4.62
N GLY A 94 12.96 -15.93 4.27
CA GLY A 94 13.32 -17.14 3.51
C GLY A 94 12.89 -17.10 2.03
N MET A 95 12.41 -15.95 1.54
CA MET A 95 11.89 -15.78 0.17
C MET A 95 12.99 -15.38 -0.83
N ALA A 96 14.26 -15.63 -0.50
CA ALA A 96 15.42 -15.36 -1.35
C ALA A 96 16.27 -16.63 -1.48
N ALA A 97 16.00 -17.44 -2.51
CA ALA A 97 16.76 -18.65 -2.76
C ALA A 97 18.12 -18.36 -3.42
N ILE A 98 19.13 -19.15 -3.06
CA ILE A 98 20.51 -19.00 -3.55
C ILE A 98 20.76 -19.82 -4.85
N GLY A 99 19.90 -20.80 -5.15
CA GLY A 99 20.02 -21.69 -6.31
C GLY A 99 19.57 -21.10 -7.65
N THR A 100 19.44 -21.98 -8.65
CA THR A 100 19.02 -21.62 -10.03
C THR A 100 17.56 -21.15 -10.08
N VAL A 101 16.68 -21.77 -9.28
CA VAL A 101 15.27 -21.38 -9.19
C VAL A 101 15.11 -20.44 -7.99
N ARG A 102 14.92 -19.14 -8.29
CA ARG A 102 14.87 -18.06 -7.29
C ARG A 102 13.48 -17.47 -7.05
N VAL A 103 12.47 -18.12 -7.62
CA VAL A 103 11.07 -17.73 -7.52
C VAL A 103 10.22 -18.97 -7.25
N CYS A 104 9.07 -18.80 -6.61
CA CYS A 104 8.12 -19.89 -6.43
C CYS A 104 7.49 -20.21 -7.79
N VAL A 105 7.91 -21.29 -8.46
CA VAL A 105 7.52 -21.57 -9.85
C VAL A 105 6.20 -22.33 -9.96
N PHE A 106 5.93 -23.25 -9.05
CA PHE A 106 4.79 -24.16 -9.17
C PHE A 106 3.83 -23.93 -8.03
N ALA A 107 2.52 -23.92 -8.30
CA ALA A 107 1.49 -23.84 -7.27
C ALA A 107 1.55 -24.98 -6.25
N ALA A 108 1.99 -26.16 -6.70
CA ALA A 108 2.20 -27.30 -5.83
C ALA A 108 3.53 -27.24 -5.05
N SER A 109 4.34 -26.18 -5.24
CA SER A 109 5.59 -26.04 -4.49
C SER A 109 5.33 -25.64 -3.05
N ILE A 110 6.21 -26.08 -2.16
CA ILE A 110 6.25 -25.67 -0.74
C ILE A 110 6.71 -24.22 -0.55
N CYS A 111 7.04 -23.52 -1.63
CA CYS A 111 7.57 -22.15 -1.61
C CYS A 111 6.41 -21.17 -1.36
N GLY A 112 6.48 -20.43 -0.26
CA GLY A 112 5.47 -19.45 0.13
C GLY A 112 5.93 -18.60 1.30
N LEU A 113 5.29 -17.44 1.50
CA LEU A 113 5.60 -16.56 2.62
C LEU A 113 5.30 -17.28 3.94
N PRO A 114 6.23 -17.30 4.91
CA PRO A 114 6.00 -17.95 6.21
C PRO A 114 4.79 -17.35 6.92
N SER A 115 4.00 -18.19 7.59
CA SER A 115 2.84 -17.74 8.39
C SER A 115 3.21 -16.90 9.62
N SER A 116 4.49 -16.86 9.99
CA SER A 116 5.03 -16.01 11.06
C SER A 116 5.28 -14.57 10.63
N GLU A 117 5.32 -14.28 9.32
CA GLU A 117 5.49 -12.92 8.81
C GLU A 117 4.14 -12.19 8.85
N VAL A 118 4.18 -10.92 9.24
CA VAL A 118 2.99 -10.05 9.23
C VAL A 118 3.01 -9.22 7.96
N THR A 119 1.92 -9.28 7.21
CA THR A 119 1.76 -8.56 5.95
C THR A 119 1.15 -7.17 6.16
N LEU A 120 1.41 -6.27 5.21
CA LEU A 120 0.77 -4.96 5.11
C LEU A 120 -0.76 -5.06 5.17
N ALA A 121 -1.33 -6.09 4.56
CA ALA A 121 -2.76 -6.34 4.56
C ALA A 121 -3.30 -6.74 5.95
N GLU A 122 -2.56 -7.56 6.69
CA GLU A 122 -2.91 -7.92 8.07
C GLU A 122 -2.81 -6.73 9.00
N LEU A 123 -1.74 -5.91 8.87
CA LEU A 123 -1.60 -4.66 9.60
C LEU A 123 -2.74 -3.68 9.29
N ALA A 124 -3.09 -3.52 8.01
CA ALA A 124 -4.21 -2.67 7.60
C ALA A 124 -5.55 -3.19 8.17
N LYS A 125 -5.77 -4.51 8.15
CA LYS A 125 -6.97 -5.12 8.73
C LYS A 125 -7.07 -4.87 10.24
N GLN A 126 -5.96 -4.95 10.97
CA GLN A 126 -5.91 -4.57 12.39
C GLN A 126 -6.24 -3.09 12.60
N GLY A 127 -5.87 -2.22 11.65
CA GLY A 127 -6.25 -0.80 11.60
C GLY A 127 -7.72 -0.53 11.26
N GLY A 128 -8.53 -1.57 11.02
CA GLY A 128 -9.95 -1.47 10.70
C GLY A 128 -10.25 -1.27 9.23
N TYR A 129 -9.29 -1.54 8.34
CA TYR A 129 -9.52 -1.52 6.89
C TYR A 129 -10.02 -2.88 6.37
N SER A 130 -10.89 -2.83 5.37
CA SER A 130 -11.24 -3.97 4.53
C SER A 130 -10.15 -4.16 3.49
N THR A 131 -9.59 -5.36 3.41
CA THR A 131 -8.49 -5.66 2.48
C THR A 131 -8.92 -6.65 1.40
N ALA A 132 -8.54 -6.38 0.16
CA ALA A 132 -8.78 -7.24 -1.00
C ALA A 132 -7.55 -7.28 -1.91
N ALA A 133 -7.35 -8.41 -2.58
CA ALA A 133 -6.34 -8.62 -3.61
C ALA A 133 -7.00 -9.18 -4.88
N ILE A 134 -6.85 -8.49 -6.02
CA ILE A 134 -7.33 -8.83 -7.36
C ILE A 134 -6.16 -9.06 -8.35
N ALA A 135 -6.01 -10.29 -8.84
CA ALA A 135 -5.03 -10.66 -9.85
C ALA A 135 -5.61 -10.92 -11.23
N PHE A 136 -4.93 -10.42 -12.27
CA PHE A 136 -5.28 -10.60 -13.69
C PHE A 136 -4.30 -11.51 -14.45
N SER A 137 -3.32 -12.12 -13.77
CA SER A 137 -2.48 -13.18 -14.35
C SER A 137 -2.54 -14.48 -13.54
N ASN A 138 -2.45 -15.61 -14.23
CA ASN A 138 -2.38 -16.94 -13.63
C ASN A 138 -0.98 -17.16 -13.01
N TRP A 139 -0.80 -16.78 -11.74
CA TRP A 139 0.26 -17.38 -10.93
C TRP A 139 -0.15 -17.55 -9.48
N THR A 140 -0.37 -18.81 -9.16
CA THR A 140 -0.76 -19.37 -7.87
C THR A 140 0.51 -19.78 -7.13
N ASN A 141 0.98 -18.99 -6.15
CA ASN A 141 1.59 -19.55 -4.92
C ASN A 141 1.91 -18.57 -3.79
N ILE A 142 1.51 -17.31 -3.92
CA ILE A 142 1.38 -16.42 -2.78
C ILE A 142 -0.12 -16.21 -2.64
N ARG A 143 -0.73 -16.60 -1.51
CA ARG A 143 -2.16 -16.37 -1.29
C ARG A 143 -2.48 -14.89 -1.56
N GLY A 144 -3.23 -14.65 -2.64
CA GLY A 144 -3.86 -13.38 -3.04
C GLY A 144 -2.94 -12.17 -3.15
N GLN A 145 -2.37 -11.88 -4.32
CA GLN A 145 -1.72 -10.58 -4.55
C GLN A 145 -1.75 -10.15 -6.02
N GLN A 146 -2.59 -9.19 -6.35
CA GLN A 146 -2.42 -8.10 -7.32
C GLN A 146 -3.55 -7.11 -6.93
N LEU A 147 -3.42 -5.80 -7.12
CA LEU A 147 -4.31 -4.77 -6.52
C LEU A 147 -4.67 -4.96 -5.02
N PHE A 148 -3.89 -4.38 -4.10
CA PHE A 148 -4.36 -4.22 -2.72
C PHE A 148 -5.29 -3.03 -2.65
N MET A 149 -6.59 -3.31 -2.52
CA MET A 149 -7.54 -2.30 -2.07
C MET A 149 -7.70 -2.45 -0.58
N VAL A 150 -7.44 -1.36 0.12
CA VAL A 150 -7.59 -1.21 1.56
C VAL A 150 -8.62 -0.09 1.74
N GLN A 151 -9.86 -0.43 2.06
CA GLN A 151 -10.97 0.50 2.29
C GLN A 151 -11.25 0.70 3.78
#